data_AF-A0A2M8SC04-F1
#
_entry.id   AF-A0A2M8SC04-F1
#
_cell.length_a   1.000
_cell.length_b   1.000
_cell.length_c   1.000
_cell.angle_alpha   90.00
_cell.angle_beta   90.00
_cell.angle_gamma   90.00
#
_symmetry.space_group_name_H-M   'P 1'
#
loop_
_entity.id
_entity.type
_entity.pdbx_description
1 polymer ?
#
loop_
_entity_poly.entity_id
_entity_poly.type
_entity_poly.pdbx_seq_one_letter_code
_entity_poly.pdbx_strand_id
1 'polypeptide(L)'
;MLPQTVQLELSGTLLERARVQAIEEARDLVTFLLEEYVQELEKTQRQRAYEAYYASRTQEEKSEELGLLADFAFVDVEMTDETML
;
A
#
# COMPACT_ATOMS: atom_id res chain seq x y z
N MET A 1 -16.50 9.32 -11.63
CA MET A 1 -17.22 9.34 -10.33
C MET A 1 -17.69 10.76 -10.06
N LEU A 2 -18.84 10.94 -9.42
CA LEU A 2 -19.37 12.28 -9.08
C LEU A 2 -18.76 12.76 -7.76
N PRO A 3 -18.40 14.06 -7.62
CA PRO A 3 -17.91 14.59 -6.36
C PRO A 3 -19.00 14.48 -5.30
N GLN A 4 -18.64 13.96 -4.12
CA GLN A 4 -19.52 13.92 -2.95
C GLN A 4 -19.10 15.00 -1.97
N THR A 5 -20.08 15.69 -1.39
CA THR A 5 -19.86 16.71 -0.37
C THR A 5 -20.09 16.10 1.01
N VAL A 6 -19.10 16.26 1.90
CA VAL A 6 -19.16 15.79 3.30
C VAL A 6 -18.92 16.99 4.22
N GLN A 7 -19.68 17.08 5.31
CA GLN A 7 -19.46 18.06 6.38
C GLN A 7 -18.72 17.37 7.54
N LEU A 8 -17.66 18.01 8.04
CA LEU A 8 -16.76 17.46 9.05
C LEU A 8 -16.50 18.54 10.10
N GLU A 9 -16.56 18.16 11.37
CA GLU A 9 -16.16 19.01 12.48
C GLU A 9 -14.78 18.58 12.98
N LEU A 10 -13.84 19.52 13.05
CA LEU A 10 -12.48 19.29 13.53
C LEU A 10 -12.22 20.14 14.77
N SER A 11 -11.45 19.59 15.71
CA SER A 11 -11.02 20.36 16.88
C SER A 11 -10.12 21.52 16.44
N GLY A 12 -10.40 22.73 16.94
CA GLY A 12 -9.53 23.89 16.72
C GLY A 12 -8.08 23.62 17.13
N THR A 13 -7.85 22.88 18.20
CA THR A 13 -6.50 22.49 18.65
C THR A 13 -5.73 21.66 17.63
N LEU A 14 -6.44 20.85 16.81
CA LEU A 14 -5.83 20.04 15.77
C LEU A 14 -5.41 20.93 14.58
N LEU A 15 -6.27 21.87 14.19
CA LEU A 15 -5.98 22.85 13.14
C LEU A 15 -4.82 23.77 13.52
N GLU A 16 -4.79 24.24 14.79
CA GLU A 16 -3.69 25.03 15.34
C GLU A 16 -2.36 24.27 15.29
N ARG A 17 -2.35 23.00 15.71
CA ARG A 17 -1.16 22.14 15.65
C ARG A 17 -0.67 21.90 14.22
N ALA A 18 -1.62 21.79 13.29
CA ALA A 18 -1.33 21.68 11.86
C ALA A 18 -0.93 23.02 11.22
N ARG A 19 -0.95 24.13 11.98
CA ARG A 19 -0.68 25.50 11.51
C ARG A 19 -1.58 25.94 10.35
N VAL A 20 -2.78 25.42 10.30
CA VAL A 20 -3.79 25.75 9.29
C VAL A 20 -4.44 27.07 9.67
N GLN A 21 -4.31 28.08 8.80
CA GLN A 21 -4.79 29.44 9.06
C GLN A 21 -6.07 29.76 8.29
N ALA A 22 -6.35 29.01 7.23
CA ALA A 22 -7.53 29.19 6.39
C ALA A 22 -8.33 27.88 6.20
N ILE A 23 -9.63 28.02 5.92
CA ILE A 23 -10.53 26.88 5.68
C ILE A 23 -10.13 26.11 4.39
N GLU A 24 -9.64 26.81 3.37
CA GLU A 24 -9.17 26.17 2.13
C GLU A 24 -7.94 25.29 2.39
N GLU A 25 -6.98 25.77 3.17
CA GLU A 25 -5.82 24.97 3.62
C GLU A 25 -6.26 23.74 4.43
N ALA A 26 -7.28 23.90 5.29
CA ALA A 26 -7.84 22.78 6.05
C ALA A 26 -8.43 21.71 5.13
N ARG A 27 -9.17 22.16 4.11
CA ARG A 27 -9.80 21.26 3.13
C ARG A 27 -8.76 20.48 2.35
N ASP A 28 -7.76 21.16 1.80
CA ASP A 28 -6.72 20.53 0.99
C ASP A 28 -5.90 19.55 1.82
N LEU A 29 -5.56 19.92 3.07
CA LEU A 29 -4.88 19.03 4.00
C LEU A 29 -5.72 17.79 4.34
N VAL A 30 -7.01 17.96 4.62
CA VAL A 30 -7.91 16.84 4.92
C VAL A 30 -8.04 15.91 3.72
N THR A 31 -8.17 16.45 2.51
CA THR A 31 -8.21 15.65 1.28
C THR A 31 -6.91 14.85 1.12
N PHE A 32 -5.75 15.51 1.25
CA PHE A 32 -4.45 14.85 1.16
C PHE A 32 -4.29 13.71 2.18
N LEU A 33 -4.63 13.96 3.45
CA LEU A 33 -4.51 12.96 4.52
C LEU A 33 -5.48 11.78 4.33
N LEU A 34 -6.67 12.03 3.79
CA LEU A 34 -7.62 10.96 3.47
C LEU A 34 -7.11 10.08 2.34
N GLU A 35 -6.53 10.68 1.29
CA GLU A 35 -5.92 9.93 0.19
C GLU A 35 -4.76 9.06 0.68
N GLU A 36 -3.87 9.62 1.48
CA GLU A 36 -2.74 8.89 2.07
C GLU A 36 -3.22 7.74 2.97
N TYR A 37 -4.20 8.01 3.84
CA TYR A 37 -4.76 6.99 4.73
C TYR A 37 -5.39 5.84 3.96
N VAL A 38 -6.14 6.11 2.88
CA VAL A 38 -6.75 5.07 2.05
C VAL A 38 -5.67 4.21 1.37
N GLN A 39 -4.62 4.83 0.83
CA GLN A 39 -3.52 4.09 0.20
C GLN A 39 -2.81 3.16 1.19
N GLU A 40 -2.51 3.63 2.40
CA GLU A 40 -1.87 2.80 3.42
C GLU A 40 -2.81 1.71 3.97
N LEU A 41 -4.11 2.00 4.05
CA LEU A 41 -5.13 1.00 4.42
C LEU A 41 -5.18 -0.11 3.39
N GLU A 42 -5.23 0.21 2.10
CA GLU A 42 -5.23 -0.78 1.00
C GLU A 42 -3.96 -1.63 0.99
N LYS A 43 -2.80 -1.00 1.16
CA LYS A 43 -1.51 -1.68 1.26
C LYS A 43 -1.48 -2.64 2.46
N THR A 44 -1.93 -2.18 3.62
CA THR A 44 -2.01 -3.00 4.84
C THR A 44 -2.97 -4.18 4.66
N GLN A 45 -4.14 -3.95 4.06
CA GLN A 45 -5.10 -5.01 3.78
C GLN A 45 -4.53 -6.05 2.82
N ARG A 46 -3.85 -5.61 1.76
CA ARG A 46 -3.17 -6.49 0.81
C ARG A 46 -2.08 -7.32 1.49
N GLN A 47 -1.26 -6.68 2.31
CA GLN A 47 -0.23 -7.37 3.09
C GLN A 47 -0.83 -8.41 4.02
N ARG A 48 -1.88 -8.08 4.77
CA ARG A 48 -2.56 -9.04 5.65
C ARG A 48 -3.20 -10.20 4.89
N ALA A 49 -3.78 -9.93 3.72
CA ALA A 49 -4.35 -10.97 2.87
C ALA A 49 -3.25 -11.92 2.37
N TYR A 50 -2.10 -11.38 1.96
CA TYR A 50 -0.93 -12.16 1.58
C TYR A 50 -0.42 -12.99 2.77
N GLU A 51 -0.16 -12.37 3.92
CA GLU A 51 0.28 -13.06 5.13
C GLU A 51 -0.68 -14.18 5.56
N ALA A 52 -1.99 -13.91 5.55
CA ALA A 52 -3.00 -14.91 5.87
C ALA A 52 -3.00 -16.08 4.89
N TYR A 53 -2.88 -15.81 3.59
CA TYR A 53 -2.78 -16.83 2.56
C TYR A 53 -1.56 -17.73 2.80
N TYR A 54 -0.38 -17.16 3.01
CA TYR A 54 0.85 -17.94 3.27
C TYR A 54 0.83 -18.67 4.63
N ALA A 55 0.17 -18.10 5.65
CA ALA A 55 0.02 -18.75 6.95
C ALA A 55 -0.94 -19.94 6.90
N SER A 56 -1.91 -19.94 5.99
CA SER A 56 -2.91 -20.99 5.84
C SER A 56 -2.49 -22.13 4.89
N ARG A 57 -1.33 -22.01 4.24
CA ARG A 57 -0.87 -22.98 3.25
C ARG A 57 -0.43 -24.30 3.86
N THR A 58 -0.66 -25.36 3.10
CA THR A 58 -0.14 -26.70 3.34
C THR A 58 1.33 -26.81 2.93
N GLN A 59 2.01 -27.84 3.44
CA GLN A 59 3.42 -28.08 3.15
C GLN A 59 3.67 -28.40 1.65
N GLU A 60 2.69 -29.00 0.98
CA GLU A 60 2.74 -29.30 -0.46
C GLU A 60 2.70 -28.01 -1.30
N GLU A 61 1.75 -27.11 -1.03
CA GLU A 61 1.65 -25.81 -1.72
C GLU A 61 2.91 -24.95 -1.56
N LYS A 62 3.55 -25.01 -0.38
CA LYS A 62 4.82 -24.33 -0.13
C LYS A 62 5.98 -24.93 -0.93
N SER A 63 6.00 -26.25 -1.08
CA SER A 63 7.09 -26.97 -1.77
C SER A 63 6.99 -26.79 -3.29
N GLU A 64 5.77 -26.77 -3.83
CA GLU A 64 5.51 -26.50 -5.25
C GLU A 64 5.92 -25.07 -5.64
N GLU A 65 5.55 -24.06 -4.84
CA GLU A 65 5.95 -22.68 -5.10
C GLU A 65 7.47 -22.46 -4.99
N LEU A 66 8.13 -23.09 -4.01
CA LEU A 66 9.60 -23.02 -3.90
C LEU A 66 10.29 -23.66 -5.11
N GLY A 67 9.72 -24.74 -5.67
CA GLY A 67 10.18 -25.32 -6.92
C GLY A 67 10.06 -24.34 -8.09
N LEU A 68 8.88 -23.72 -8.25
CA LEU A 68 8.66 -22.71 -9.30
C LEU A 68 9.59 -21.51 -9.15
N LEU A 69 9.73 -20.95 -7.94
CA LEU A 69 10.63 -19.81 -7.69
C LEU A 69 12.10 -20.15 -7.94
N ALA A 70 12.53 -21.39 -7.67
CA ALA A 70 13.88 -21.84 -8.01
C ALA A 70 14.09 -21.86 -9.52
N ASP A 71 13.11 -22.34 -10.29
CA ASP A 71 13.17 -22.35 -11.76
C ASP A 71 13.23 -20.92 -12.34
N PHE A 72 12.53 -19.95 -11.73
CA PHE A 72 12.61 -18.54 -12.11
C PHE A 72 13.95 -17.88 -11.73
N ALA A 73 14.56 -18.27 -10.61
CA ALA A 73 15.83 -17.68 -10.15
C ALA A 73 17.01 -17.97 -11.09
N PHE A 74 16.99 -19.09 -11.82
CA PHE A 74 18.01 -19.38 -12.85
C PHE A 74 17.82 -18.53 -14.12
N VAL A 75 16.57 -18.21 -14.49
CA VAL A 75 16.27 -17.41 -15.70
C VAL A 75 16.71 -15.95 -15.55
N ASP A 76 16.59 -15.36 -14.36
CA ASP A 76 17.08 -13.99 -14.10
C ASP A 76 18.62 -13.90 -14.10
N VAL A 77 19.32 -14.95 -13.65
CA VAL A 77 20.80 -14.99 -13.65
C VAL A 77 21.35 -15.11 -15.07
N GLU A 78 20.73 -15.89 -15.96
CA GLU A 78 21.16 -15.99 -17.36
C GLU A 78 20.92 -14.68 -18.16
N MET A 79 19.86 -13.93 -17.85
CA MET A 79 19.57 -12.63 -18.48
C MET A 79 20.52 -11.50 -18.05
N THR A 80 21.15 -11.62 -16.86
CA THR A 80 22.09 -10.60 -16.38
C THR A 80 23.50 -10.78 -16.96
N ASP A 81 23.85 -11.98 -17.45
CA ASP A 81 25.19 -12.28 -18.00
C ASP A 81 25.29 -11.98 -19.51
N GLU A 82 24.18 -12.01 -20.26
CA GLU A 82 24.19 -11.69 -21.70
C GLU A 82 24.21 -10.19 -22.03
N THR A 83 24.02 -9.30 -21.05
CA THR A 83 24.05 -7.84 -21.27
C THR A 83 25.42 -7.18 -21.02
N MET A 84 26.46 -7.97 -20.73
CA MET A 84 27.84 -7.48 -20.54
C MET A 84 28.87 -8.16 -21.47
N LEU A 85 28.55 -8.26 -22.76
CA LEU A 85 29.51 -8.58 -23.83
C LEU A 85 29.47 -7.56 -24.97
#